data_AF-A0A3M1MZC4-F1
#
_entry.id   AF-A0A3M1MZC4-F1
#
_cell.length_a   1.000
_cell.length_b   1.000
_cell.length_c   1.000
_cell.angle_alpha   90.00
_cell.angle_beta   90.00
_cell.angle_gamma   90.00
#
_symmetry.space_group_name_H-M   'P 1'
#
loop_
_entity.id
_entity.type
_entity.pdbx_description
1 polymer ?
#
loop_
_entity_poly.entity_id
_entity_poly.type
_entity_poly.pdbx_seq_one_letter_code
_entity_poly.pdbx_strand_id
1 'polypeptide(L)'
;MLSIFQSAPAPPAPGLYHYLRQTPQEKTRIHLRIDPDGHGTLMVNASRVVHLNPTAAFMAYLHLEETPRSQAVRALRRAYRVSNAQANSDYAQFRADLEAILHPEACLFCTLDNLEIGAPFSERPNAPYRMDLALTYRCNNDCAHCYNVSDRHDPELDTAAWKAILDRLWEIGIPHIVFTGGEPTLR
;
A
#
# COMPACT_ATOMS: atom_id res chain seq x y z
N MET A 1 32.63 14.62 3.69
CA MET A 1 33.30 13.61 2.83
C MET A 1 32.27 12.51 2.57
N LEU A 2 31.39 12.69 1.58
CA LEU A 2 30.29 11.75 1.30
C LEU A 2 30.86 10.51 0.61
N SER A 3 30.64 9.34 1.21
CA SER A 3 31.12 8.05 0.73
C SER A 3 30.57 7.76 -0.68
N ILE A 4 31.46 7.68 -1.67
CA ILE A 4 31.14 7.41 -3.09
C ILE A 4 30.85 5.90 -3.33
N PHE A 5 30.92 5.06 -2.28
CA PHE A 5 30.82 3.60 -2.38
C PHE A 5 29.66 3.02 -1.55
N GLN A 6 28.46 3.60 -1.62
CA GLN A 6 27.27 2.83 -1.23
C GLN A 6 26.97 1.79 -2.31
N SER A 7 26.88 0.52 -1.89
CA SER A 7 26.47 -0.59 -2.73
C SER A 7 25.06 -0.34 -3.27
N ALA A 8 24.83 -0.64 -4.55
CA ALA A 8 23.51 -0.52 -5.15
C ALA A 8 22.48 -1.35 -4.34
N PRO A 9 21.30 -0.79 -4.02
CA PRO A 9 20.27 -1.51 -3.28
C PRO A 9 19.86 -2.82 -3.97
N ALA A 10 19.52 -3.84 -3.19
CA ALA A 10 18.89 -5.06 -3.68
C ALA A 10 17.36 -4.86 -3.79
N PRO A 11 16.65 -5.74 -4.53
CA PRO A 11 15.19 -5.78 -4.47
C PRO A 11 14.67 -5.88 -3.03
N PRO A 12 13.53 -5.22 -2.69
CA PRO A 12 12.98 -5.26 -1.34
C PRO A 12 12.60 -6.68 -0.95
N ALA A 13 12.69 -6.97 0.35
CA ALA A 13 12.20 -8.21 0.90
C ALA A 13 10.65 -8.22 0.92
N PRO A 14 10.01 -9.39 0.97
CA PRO A 14 8.57 -9.46 1.17
C PRO A 14 8.16 -8.77 2.48
N GLY A 15 7.07 -8.00 2.45
CA GLY A 15 6.61 -7.24 3.60
C GLY A 15 5.82 -5.99 3.24
N LEU A 16 5.34 -5.29 4.27
CA LEU A 16 4.61 -4.03 4.15
C LEU A 16 5.53 -2.85 4.46
N TYR A 17 5.74 -2.00 3.46
CA TYR A 17 6.49 -0.75 3.59
C TYR A 17 5.51 0.42 3.67
N HIS A 18 5.73 1.33 4.62
CA HIS A 18 4.86 2.47 4.86
C HIS A 18 5.59 3.78 4.64
N TYR A 19 4.95 4.70 3.92
CA TYR A 19 5.48 6.03 3.65
C TYR A 19 4.40 7.09 3.90
N LEU A 20 4.85 8.25 4.35
CA LEU A 20 4.02 9.43 4.52
C LEU A 20 4.64 10.59 3.76
N ARG A 21 3.91 11.10 2.77
CA ARG A 21 4.23 12.38 2.12
C ARG A 21 3.32 13.45 2.67
N GLN A 22 3.89 14.54 3.15
CA GLN A 22 3.12 15.62 3.75
C GLN A 22 3.67 16.97 3.30
N THR A 23 2.80 17.79 2.73
CA THR A 23 3.00 19.22 2.49
C THR A 23 2.08 20.00 3.44
N PRO A 24 2.19 21.34 3.53
CA PRO A 24 1.24 22.12 4.33
C PRO A 24 -0.21 21.99 3.87
N GLN A 25 -0.45 21.66 2.60
CA GLN A 25 -1.78 21.58 1.98
C GLN A 25 -2.29 20.14 1.82
N GLU A 26 -1.40 19.16 1.72
CA GLU A 26 -1.76 17.79 1.34
C GLU A 26 -1.05 16.74 2.17
N LYS A 27 -1.73 15.61 2.38
CA LYS A 27 -1.18 14.44 3.06
C LYS A 27 -1.50 13.19 2.25
N THR A 28 -0.46 12.49 1.83
CA THR A 28 -0.58 11.22 1.11
C THR A 28 0.03 10.11 1.94
N ARG A 29 -0.81 9.16 2.35
CA ARG A 29 -0.40 7.92 3.02
C ARG A 29 -0.23 6.82 1.98
N ILE A 30 0.94 6.19 1.98
CA ILE A 30 1.34 5.22 0.98
C ILE A 30 1.73 3.93 1.70
N HIS A 31 1.26 2.81 1.17
CA HIS A 31 1.66 1.48 1.60
C HIS A 31 2.09 0.67 0.38
N LEU A 32 3.32 0.20 0.35
CA LEU A 32 3.83 -0.72 -0.67
C LEU A 32 3.98 -2.09 -0.04
N ARG A 33 3.12 -3.04 -0.40
CA ARG A 33 3.26 -4.43 0.01
C ARG A 33 4.01 -5.20 -1.07
N ILE A 34 5.08 -5.89 -0.68
CA ILE A 34 5.87 -6.77 -1.55
C ILE A 34 5.51 -8.22 -1.21
N ASP A 35 5.07 -8.95 -2.21
CA ASP A 35 4.70 -10.37 -2.09
C ASP A 35 5.93 -11.27 -2.25
N PRO A 36 5.88 -12.56 -1.82
CA PRO A 36 7.03 -13.47 -1.86
C PRO A 36 7.65 -13.68 -3.25
N ASP A 37 6.88 -13.48 -4.32
CA ASP A 37 7.32 -13.61 -5.71
C ASP A 37 7.85 -12.29 -6.31
N GLY A 38 7.85 -11.21 -5.52
CA GLY A 38 8.33 -9.89 -5.89
C GLY A 38 7.27 -8.95 -6.47
N HIS A 39 6.02 -9.40 -6.69
CA HIS A 39 4.95 -8.48 -7.07
C HIS A 39 4.66 -7.47 -5.97
N GLY A 40 4.22 -6.28 -6.38
CA GLY A 40 3.90 -5.19 -5.47
C GLY A 40 2.41 -4.86 -5.48
N THR A 41 1.86 -4.54 -4.32
CA THR A 41 0.57 -3.86 -4.20
C THR A 41 0.80 -2.48 -3.59
N LEU A 42 0.60 -1.43 -4.37
CA LEU A 42 0.69 -0.05 -3.92
C LEU A 42 -0.70 0.45 -3.53
N MET A 43 -0.86 0.87 -2.28
CA MET A 43 -2.11 1.40 -1.75
C MET A 43 -1.90 2.86 -1.33
N VAL A 44 -2.75 3.76 -1.83
CA VAL A 44 -2.64 5.20 -1.61
C VAL A 44 -3.94 5.71 -0.98
N ASN A 45 -3.82 6.38 0.17
CA ASN A 45 -4.93 7.01 0.91
C ASN A 45 -6.15 6.10 1.18
N ALA A 46 -5.94 4.78 1.26
CA ALA A 46 -7.02 3.78 1.40
C ALA A 46 -8.10 3.82 0.29
N SER A 47 -7.89 4.58 -0.78
CA SER A 47 -8.87 4.80 -1.85
C SER A 47 -8.40 4.32 -3.22
N ARG A 48 -7.09 4.14 -3.41
CA ARG A 48 -6.49 3.67 -4.66
C ARG A 48 -5.58 2.47 -4.40
N VAL A 49 -5.68 1.48 -5.28
CA VAL A 49 -4.82 0.29 -5.28
C VAL A 49 -4.28 0.09 -6.69
N VAL A 50 -2.96 -0.08 -6.80
CA VAL A 50 -2.26 -0.37 -8.06
C VAL A 50 -1.41 -1.62 -7.87
N HIS A 51 -1.55 -2.56 -8.80
CA HIS A 51 -0.74 -3.76 -8.87
C HIS A 51 0.51 -3.50 -9.69
N LEU A 52 1.65 -3.94 -9.17
CA LEU A 52 2.97 -3.73 -9.75
C LEU A 52 3.58 -5.09 -10.04
N ASN A 53 4.06 -5.27 -11.27
CA ASN A 53 4.96 -6.38 -11.58
C ASN A 53 6.29 -6.24 -10.80
N PRO A 54 7.14 -7.26 -10.74
CA PRO A 54 8.35 -7.22 -9.91
C PRO A 54 9.30 -6.06 -10.21
N THR A 55 9.45 -5.70 -11.49
CA THR A 55 10.31 -4.57 -11.89
C THR A 55 9.72 -3.24 -11.42
N ALA A 56 8.42 -3.03 -11.60
CA ALA A 56 7.71 -1.84 -11.15
C ALA A 56 7.69 -1.73 -9.62
N ALA A 57 7.51 -2.85 -8.91
CA ALA A 57 7.58 -2.89 -7.46
C ALA A 57 8.95 -2.46 -6.94
N PHE A 58 10.04 -2.94 -7.57
CA PHE A 58 11.38 -2.52 -7.20
C PHE A 58 11.65 -1.05 -7.54
N MET A 59 11.20 -0.56 -8.71
CA MET A 59 11.31 0.87 -9.05
C MET A 59 10.53 1.76 -8.08
N ALA A 60 9.33 1.33 -7.66
CA ALA A 60 8.54 2.04 -6.65
C ALA A 60 9.26 2.10 -5.32
N TYR A 61 9.79 0.97 -4.85
CA TYR A 61 10.60 0.92 -3.64
C TYR A 61 11.79 1.88 -3.71
N LEU A 62 12.62 1.81 -4.77
CA LEU A 62 13.77 2.70 -4.94
C LEU A 62 13.39 4.19 -4.89
N HIS A 63 12.26 4.55 -5.51
CA HIS A 63 11.78 5.92 -5.56
C HIS A 63 11.19 6.40 -4.22
N LEU A 64 10.43 5.54 -3.53
CA LEU A 64 9.86 5.84 -2.21
C LEU A 64 10.91 5.89 -1.10
N GLU A 65 12.00 5.13 -1.23
CA GLU A 65 13.21 5.22 -0.37
C GLU A 65 14.13 6.39 -0.76
N GLU A 66 13.71 7.25 -1.69
CA GLU A 66 14.47 8.42 -2.16
C GLU A 66 15.87 8.06 -2.68
N THR A 67 16.03 6.85 -3.25
CA THR A 67 17.32 6.37 -3.75
C THR A 67 17.81 7.27 -4.88
N PRO A 68 19.07 7.76 -4.84
CA PRO A 68 19.62 8.59 -5.91
C PRO A 68 19.54 7.87 -7.27
N ARG A 69 19.11 8.59 -8.31
CA ARG A 69 18.89 8.02 -9.67
C ARG A 69 20.04 7.16 -10.17
N SER A 70 21.29 7.58 -9.95
CA SER A 70 22.47 6.82 -10.38
C SER A 70 22.63 5.48 -9.66
N GLN A 71 22.23 5.40 -8.39
CA GLN A 71 22.22 4.17 -7.60
C GLN A 71 21.04 3.28 -7.99
N ALA A 72 19.84 3.86 -8.18
CA ALA A 72 18.65 3.15 -8.63
C ALA A 72 18.87 2.46 -9.98
N VAL A 73 19.41 3.18 -10.96
CA VAL A 73 19.75 2.63 -12.28
C VAL A 73 20.78 1.50 -12.16
N ARG A 74 21.80 1.66 -11.30
CA ARG A 74 22.80 0.61 -11.06
C ARG A 74 22.16 -0.65 -10.44
N ALA A 75 21.23 -0.47 -9.50
CA ALA A 75 20.48 -1.55 -8.87
C ALA A 75 19.62 -2.33 -9.89
N LEU A 76 18.86 -1.62 -10.72
CA LEU A 76 18.01 -2.22 -11.76
C LEU A 76 18.83 -3.01 -12.78
N ARG A 77 19.97 -2.46 -13.23
CA ARG A 77 20.88 -3.17 -14.15
C ARG A 77 21.42 -4.45 -13.54
N ARG A 78 21.76 -4.42 -12.24
CA ARG A 78 22.26 -5.60 -11.51
C ARG A 78 21.18 -6.67 -11.34
N ALA A 79 19.95 -6.26 -11.03
CA ALA A 79 18.84 -7.17 -10.78
C ALA A 79 18.32 -7.82 -12.08
N TYR A 80 18.14 -7.05 -13.16
CA TYR A 80 17.46 -7.49 -14.38
C TYR A 80 18.35 -7.61 -15.62
N ARG A 81 19.67 -7.37 -15.50
CA ARG A 81 20.66 -7.52 -16.59
C ARG A 81 20.34 -6.69 -17.84
N VAL A 82 19.88 -5.46 -17.66
CA VAL A 82 19.56 -4.52 -18.75
C VAL A 82 20.69 -3.50 -19.02
N SER A 83 20.64 -2.86 -20.18
CA SER A 83 21.58 -1.80 -20.55
C SER A 83 21.39 -0.55 -19.69
N ASN A 84 22.42 0.31 -19.63
CA ASN A 84 22.33 1.56 -18.89
C ASN A 84 21.29 2.53 -19.48
N ALA A 85 21.17 2.55 -20.80
CA ALA A 85 20.18 3.39 -21.49
C ALA A 85 18.76 2.93 -21.16
N GLN A 86 18.50 1.63 -21.24
CA GLN A 86 17.20 1.04 -20.94
C GLN A 86 16.79 1.31 -19.49
N ALA A 87 17.64 0.96 -18.51
CA ALA A 87 17.36 1.21 -17.09
C ALA A 87 17.13 2.70 -16.76
N ASN A 88 17.82 3.61 -17.44
CA ASN A 88 17.60 5.05 -17.24
C ASN A 88 16.26 5.53 -17.79
N SER A 89 15.85 5.00 -18.95
CA SER A 89 14.58 5.33 -19.59
C SER A 89 13.41 4.79 -18.78
N ASP A 90 13.44 3.49 -18.46
CA ASP A 90 12.39 2.80 -17.72
C ASP A 90 12.16 3.43 -16.34
N TYR A 91 13.25 3.68 -15.61
CA TYR A 91 13.15 4.30 -14.28
C TYR A 91 12.63 5.74 -14.36
N ALA A 92 13.03 6.50 -15.38
CA ALA A 92 12.55 7.87 -15.54
C ALA A 92 11.06 7.93 -15.88
N GLN A 93 10.61 7.07 -16.78
CA GLN A 93 9.20 6.95 -17.17
C GLN A 93 8.36 6.49 -15.98
N PHE A 94 8.73 5.35 -15.37
CA PHE A 94 7.99 4.81 -14.24
C PHE A 94 7.89 5.80 -13.07
N ARG A 95 8.95 6.58 -12.81
CA ARG A 95 8.91 7.60 -11.77
C ARG A 95 7.87 8.68 -12.05
N ALA A 96 7.74 9.12 -13.31
CA ALA A 96 6.71 10.09 -13.68
C ALA A 96 5.31 9.50 -13.48
N ASP A 97 5.11 8.26 -13.91
CA ASP A 97 3.86 7.51 -13.72
C ASP A 97 3.51 7.36 -12.23
N LEU A 98 4.49 6.99 -11.40
CA LEU A 98 4.32 6.84 -9.96
C LEU A 98 3.96 8.17 -9.29
N GLU A 99 4.61 9.28 -9.66
CA GLU A 99 4.23 10.60 -9.13
C GLU A 99 2.79 10.98 -9.49
N ALA A 100 2.32 10.64 -10.70
CA ALA A 100 0.93 10.81 -11.07
C ALA A 100 -0.01 9.95 -10.19
N ILE A 101 0.35 8.69 -9.90
CA ILE A 101 -0.42 7.80 -9.02
C ILE A 101 -0.55 8.37 -7.60
N LEU A 102 0.55 8.91 -7.07
CA LEU A 102 0.64 9.43 -5.71
C LEU A 102 -0.06 10.78 -5.52
N HIS A 103 -0.36 11.50 -6.61
CA HIS A 103 -1.02 12.79 -6.55
C HIS A 103 -2.53 12.64 -6.25
N PRO A 104 -3.06 13.23 -5.16
CA PRO A 104 -4.44 12.99 -4.69
C PRO A 104 -5.53 13.24 -5.74
N GLU A 105 -5.38 14.30 -6.54
CA GLU A 105 -6.38 14.74 -7.53
C GLU A 105 -6.09 14.29 -8.97
N ALA A 106 -5.06 13.47 -9.20
CA ALA A 106 -4.73 13.06 -10.56
C ALA A 106 -5.77 12.08 -11.12
N CYS A 107 -6.18 12.31 -12.38
CA CYS A 107 -6.91 11.36 -13.20
C CYS A 107 -5.92 10.32 -13.75
N LEU A 108 -5.92 9.11 -13.17
CA LEU A 108 -5.00 8.03 -13.59
C LEU A 108 -5.26 7.58 -15.02
N PHE A 109 -6.52 7.55 -15.44
CA PHE A 109 -6.91 7.15 -16.80
C PHE A 109 -6.51 8.15 -17.88
N CYS A 110 -6.31 9.41 -17.50
CA CYS A 110 -5.95 10.48 -18.42
C CYS A 110 -4.43 10.60 -18.58
N THR A 111 -3.67 10.10 -17.61
CA THR A 111 -2.24 10.38 -17.45
C THR A 111 -1.35 9.15 -17.65
N LEU A 112 -1.91 7.95 -17.53
CA LEU A 112 -1.16 6.70 -17.62
C LEU A 112 -1.58 5.90 -18.85
N ASP A 113 -0.76 5.96 -19.89
CA ASP A 113 -0.97 5.19 -21.14
C ASP A 113 -0.73 3.68 -20.95
N ASN A 114 0.09 3.31 -19.96
CA ASN A 114 0.51 1.94 -19.68
C ASN A 114 -0.27 1.28 -18.53
N LEU A 115 -1.38 1.89 -18.09
CA LEU A 115 -2.21 1.32 -17.02
C LEU A 115 -3.13 0.24 -17.59
N GLU A 116 -2.83 -1.02 -17.27
CA GLU A 116 -3.73 -2.12 -17.55
C GLU A 116 -4.83 -2.21 -16.49
N ILE A 117 -6.09 -2.29 -16.93
CA ILE A 117 -7.24 -2.46 -16.04
C ILE A 117 -7.56 -3.96 -15.98
N GLY A 118 -7.22 -4.59 -14.86
CA GLY A 118 -7.64 -5.96 -14.57
C GLY A 118 -9.15 -6.06 -14.36
N ALA A 119 -9.76 -7.17 -14.76
CA ALA A 119 -11.16 -7.43 -14.47
C ALA A 119 -11.38 -7.60 -12.95
N PRO A 120 -12.54 -7.22 -12.41
CA PRO A 120 -12.83 -7.48 -11.00
C PRO A 120 -12.62 -8.96 -10.65
N PHE A 121 -11.92 -9.22 -9.56
CA PHE A 121 -11.59 -10.58 -9.09
C PHE A 121 -10.73 -11.42 -10.05
N SER A 122 -10.05 -10.80 -11.02
CA SER A 122 -9.10 -11.52 -11.90
C SER A 122 -7.85 -11.98 -11.16
N GLU A 123 -7.52 -11.31 -10.06
CA GLU A 123 -6.37 -11.64 -9.21
C GLU A 123 -6.82 -11.85 -7.77
N ARG A 124 -6.16 -12.81 -7.09
CA ARG A 124 -6.34 -13.04 -5.66
C ARG A 124 -5.18 -12.42 -4.92
N PRO A 125 -5.40 -11.37 -4.10
CA PRO A 125 -4.30 -10.78 -3.36
C PRO A 125 -3.81 -11.74 -2.25
N ASN A 126 -2.52 -11.69 -1.95
CA ASN A 126 -1.91 -12.48 -0.88
C ASN A 126 -2.48 -12.13 0.51
N ALA A 127 -2.98 -10.90 0.70
CA ALA A 127 -3.75 -10.50 1.86
C ALA A 127 -4.80 -9.42 1.49
N PRO A 128 -5.90 -9.29 2.25
CA PRO A 128 -6.87 -8.20 2.07
C PRO A 128 -6.23 -6.81 2.00
N TYR A 129 -6.88 -5.86 1.32
CA TYR A 129 -6.42 -4.46 1.27
C TYR A 129 -6.89 -3.63 2.47
N ARG A 130 -7.98 -4.08 3.11
CA ARG A 130 -8.59 -3.47 4.29
C ARG A 130 -9.24 -4.53 5.18
N MET A 131 -9.42 -4.22 6.46
CA MET A 131 -10.18 -5.02 7.40
C MET A 131 -11.19 -4.16 8.16
N ASP A 132 -12.44 -4.62 8.22
CA ASP A 132 -13.51 -3.97 8.96
C ASP A 132 -13.68 -4.71 10.30
N LEU A 133 -13.44 -4.02 11.41
CA LEU A 133 -13.43 -4.59 12.76
C LEU A 133 -14.66 -4.12 13.54
N ALA A 134 -15.59 -5.05 13.78
CA ALA A 134 -16.75 -4.80 14.63
C ALA A 134 -16.32 -4.81 16.11
N LEU A 135 -16.03 -3.62 16.67
CA LEU A 135 -15.49 -3.49 18.02
C LEU A 135 -16.52 -3.81 19.11
N THR A 136 -17.78 -3.48 18.82
CA THR A 136 -18.94 -3.69 19.68
C THR A 136 -20.18 -3.78 18.80
N TYR A 137 -21.19 -4.53 19.22
CA TYR A 137 -22.52 -4.49 18.61
C TYR A 137 -23.49 -3.59 19.38
N ARG A 138 -23.06 -2.98 20.50
CA ARG A 138 -23.83 -1.95 21.19
C ARG A 138 -23.95 -0.72 20.30
N CYS A 139 -25.14 -0.13 20.29
CA CYS A 139 -25.42 1.11 19.58
C CYS A 139 -26.37 1.96 20.44
N ASN A 140 -26.18 3.27 20.41
CA ASN A 140 -27.07 4.24 21.05
C ASN A 140 -28.28 4.60 20.17
N ASN A 141 -28.41 3.96 18.99
CA ASN A 141 -29.53 4.08 18.06
C ASN A 141 -30.16 2.72 17.75
N ASP A 142 -31.43 2.73 17.34
CA ASP A 142 -32.21 1.57 16.92
C ASP A 142 -32.80 1.79 15.52
N CYS A 143 -31.91 1.82 14.52
CA CYS A 143 -32.28 2.15 13.15
C CYS A 143 -33.07 1.01 12.49
N ALA A 144 -34.27 1.29 11.98
CA ALA A 144 -35.13 0.30 11.30
C ALA A 144 -34.50 -0.41 10.07
N HIS A 145 -33.43 0.14 9.51
CA HIS A 145 -32.69 -0.40 8.36
C HIS A 145 -31.31 -0.94 8.74
N CYS A 146 -31.02 -1.12 10.04
CA CYS A 146 -29.73 -1.63 10.49
C CYS A 146 -29.58 -3.10 10.08
N TYR A 147 -28.48 -3.42 9.40
CA TYR A 147 -28.14 -4.81 9.11
C TYR A 147 -27.59 -5.55 10.34
N ASN A 148 -27.14 -4.82 11.36
CA ASN A 148 -26.70 -5.42 12.61
C ASN A 148 -27.91 -5.78 13.46
N VAL A 149 -27.99 -7.06 13.82
CA VAL A 149 -29.06 -7.59 14.66
C VAL A 149 -28.84 -7.12 16.09
N SER A 150 -29.83 -6.42 16.65
CA SER A 150 -29.78 -5.84 18.00
C SER A 150 -29.65 -6.87 19.13
N ASP A 151 -30.00 -8.13 18.86
CA ASP A 151 -29.97 -9.24 19.83
C ASP A 151 -28.63 -10.02 19.84
N ARG A 152 -27.57 -9.47 19.22
CA ARG A 152 -26.22 -10.07 19.29
C ARG A 152 -25.59 -9.81 20.65
N HIS A 153 -25.50 -10.87 21.44
CA HIS A 153 -24.92 -10.87 22.78
C HIS A 153 -23.55 -11.56 22.84
N ASP A 154 -22.84 -11.65 21.72
CA ASP A 154 -21.52 -12.28 21.67
C ASP A 154 -20.54 -11.54 22.60
N PRO A 155 -19.68 -12.27 23.34
CA PRO A 155 -18.65 -11.65 24.16
C PRO A 155 -17.75 -10.73 23.32
N GLU A 156 -17.60 -9.49 23.74
CA GLU A 156 -16.67 -8.57 23.09
C GLU A 156 -15.23 -8.87 23.53
N LEU A 157 -14.31 -8.84 22.57
CA LEU A 157 -12.88 -8.93 22.85
C LEU A 157 -12.45 -7.77 23.75
N ASP A 158 -11.49 -7.98 24.66
CA ASP A 158 -10.93 -6.89 25.45
C ASP A 158 -9.96 -6.00 24.62
N THR A 159 -9.50 -4.89 25.21
CA THR A 159 -8.58 -3.95 24.53
C THR A 159 -7.22 -4.57 24.21
N ALA A 160 -6.75 -5.53 25.01
CA ALA A 160 -5.47 -6.19 24.76
C ALA A 160 -5.57 -7.12 23.54
N ALA A 161 -6.66 -7.86 23.42
CA ALA A 161 -6.98 -8.70 22.28
C ALA A 161 -7.10 -7.86 20.99
N TRP A 162 -7.79 -6.71 21.04
CA TRP A 162 -7.86 -5.82 19.87
C TRP A 162 -6.50 -5.29 19.43
N LYS A 163 -5.62 -4.91 20.36
CA LYS A 163 -4.25 -4.49 20.04
C LYS A 163 -3.46 -5.61 19.36
N ALA A 164 -3.53 -6.83 19.91
CA ALA A 164 -2.88 -8.00 19.31
C ALA A 164 -3.42 -8.30 17.89
N ILE A 165 -4.71 -8.09 17.65
CA ILE A 165 -5.30 -8.20 16.31
C ILE A 165 -4.74 -7.14 15.38
N LEU A 166 -4.65 -5.88 15.80
CA LEU A 166 -4.09 -4.80 14.98
C LEU A 166 -2.63 -5.07 14.63
N ASP A 167 -1.82 -5.53 15.59
CA ASP A 167 -0.44 -5.93 15.37
C ASP A 167 -0.37 -7.06 14.34
N ARG A 168 -1.24 -8.07 14.48
CA ARG A 168 -1.29 -9.20 13.54
C ARG A 168 -1.71 -8.78 12.13
N LEU A 169 -2.68 -7.89 12.00
CA LEU A 169 -3.14 -7.37 10.71
C LEU A 169 -2.01 -6.59 10.01
N TRP A 170 -1.24 -5.81 10.76
CA TRP A 170 -0.06 -5.13 10.25
C TRP A 170 1.01 -6.13 9.78
N GLU A 171 1.33 -7.14 10.59
CA GLU A 171 2.31 -8.18 10.26
C GLU A 171 1.97 -8.93 8.95
N ILE A 172 0.69 -9.22 8.72
CA ILE A 172 0.24 -9.90 7.50
C ILE A 172 -0.04 -8.93 6.34
N GLY A 173 0.29 -7.65 6.49
CA GLY A 173 0.26 -6.67 5.42
C GLY A 173 -1.12 -6.10 5.10
N ILE A 174 -1.99 -5.93 6.09
CA ILE A 174 -3.30 -5.26 5.97
C ILE A 174 -3.22 -3.89 6.67
N PRO A 175 -2.89 -2.81 5.94
CA PRO A 175 -2.63 -1.50 6.55
C PRO A 175 -3.88 -0.69 6.90
N HIS A 176 -5.01 -0.98 6.26
CA HIS A 176 -6.22 -0.17 6.40
C HIS A 176 -7.25 -0.87 7.27
N ILE A 177 -7.68 -0.18 8.32
CA ILE A 177 -8.63 -0.67 9.29
C ILE A 177 -9.82 0.28 9.35
N VAL A 178 -11.02 -0.29 9.40
CA VAL A 178 -12.26 0.44 9.69
C VAL A 178 -12.81 -0.09 11.00
N PHE A 179 -13.02 0.79 11.98
CA PHE A 179 -13.75 0.44 13.19
C PHE A 179 -15.26 0.59 12.94
N THR A 180 -16.00 -0.49 13.20
CA THR A 180 -17.42 -0.61 12.90
C THR A 180 -18.13 -1.49 13.94
N GLY A 181 -19.27 -2.07 13.59
CA GLY A 181 -20.17 -2.81 14.47
C GLY A 181 -21.45 -2.00 14.68
N GLY A 182 -21.86 -1.80 15.93
CA GLY A 182 -22.84 -0.79 16.30
C GLY A 182 -22.22 0.61 16.26
N GLU A 183 -22.18 1.29 17.40
CA GLU A 183 -21.46 2.56 17.54
C GLU A 183 -20.06 2.30 18.11
N PRO A 184 -19.00 2.34 17.29
CA PRO A 184 -17.64 1.97 17.72
C PRO A 184 -17.08 2.87 18.82
N THR A 185 -17.61 4.10 18.99
CA THR A 185 -17.16 5.03 20.05
C THR A 185 -17.73 4.73 21.44
N LEU A 186 -18.65 3.76 21.57
CA LEU A 186 -19.15 3.28 22.87
C LEU A 186 -18.18 2.34 23.60
N ARG A 187 -16.97 2.18 23.08
CA ARG A 187 -15.93 1.30 23.60
C ARG A 187 -14.62 2.04 23.83
#